data_AF-A0A924YYA8-F1
#
_entry.id   AF-A0A924YYA8-F1
#
_cell.length_a   1.000
_cell.length_b   1.000
_cell.length_c   1.000
_cell.angle_alpha   90.00
_cell.angle_beta   90.00
_cell.angle_gamma   90.00
#
_symmetry.space_group_name_H-M   'P 1'
#
loop_
_entity.id
_entity.type
_entity.pdbx_description
1 polymer ?
#
loop_
_entity_poly.entity_id
_entity_poly.type
_entity_poly.pdbx_seq_one_letter_code
_entity_poly.pdbx_strand_id
1 'polypeptide(L)' 'KFDFKGYSHKNSWCKIGEGDEDWPDVLKALGEIGYDGWATSEVGGGGEKELADITARMKKVLGLS' A
#
# COMPACT_ATOMS: atom_id res chain seq x y z
N LYS A 1 8.21 9.17 5.83
CA LYS A 1 8.16 7.90 5.08
C LYS A 1 7.28 6.95 5.87
N PHE A 2 6.31 6.28 5.23
CA PHE A 2 5.63 5.12 5.82
C PHE A 2 5.84 3.87 4.95
N ASP A 3 5.76 2.72 5.59
CA ASP A 3 5.92 1.42 4.95
C ASP A 3 4.55 0.86 4.52
N PHE A 4 4.51 0.27 3.34
CA PHE A 4 3.27 -0.14 2.67
C PHE A 4 3.31 -1.62 2.33
N LYS A 5 2.37 -2.37 2.90
CA LYS A 5 2.26 -3.83 2.84
C LYS A 5 0.79 -4.23 2.77
N GLY A 6 0.52 -5.45 2.33
CA GLY A 6 -0.80 -6.08 2.43
C GLY A 6 -0.88 -7.01 3.64
N TYR A 7 -1.93 -6.91 4.44
CA TYR A 7 -2.23 -7.78 5.56
C TYR A 7 -3.73 -8.04 5.71
N SER A 8 -4.09 -9.28 6.00
CA SER A 8 -5.42 -9.66 6.48
C SER A 8 -5.31 -10.49 7.75
N HIS A 9 -6.22 -10.28 8.69
CA HIS A 9 -6.35 -11.11 9.88
C HIS A 9 -6.59 -12.59 9.56
N LYS A 10 -7.25 -12.88 8.43
CA LYS A 10 -7.52 -14.26 7.99
C LYS A 10 -6.31 -14.92 7.30
N ASN A 11 -5.62 -14.17 6.44
CA ASN A 11 -4.59 -14.71 5.55
C ASN A 11 -3.16 -14.30 5.95
N SER A 12 -2.99 -13.54 7.03
CA SER A 12 -1.75 -12.84 7.39
C SER A 12 -1.26 -11.97 6.22
N TRP A 13 0.03 -12.01 5.87
CA TRP A 13 0.60 -11.24 4.77
C TRP A 13 -0.05 -11.59 3.43
N CYS A 14 -0.51 -10.57 2.72
CA CYS A 14 -1.13 -10.72 1.40
C CYS A 14 -0.61 -9.64 0.45
N LYS A 15 -1.10 -9.66 -0.80
CA LYS A 15 -0.78 -8.59 -1.74
C LYS A 15 -1.43 -7.28 -1.28
N ILE A 16 -0.76 -6.17 -1.60
CA ILE A 16 -1.27 -4.83 -1.36
C ILE A 16 -2.68 -4.70 -1.98
N GLY A 17 -3.63 -4.22 -1.17
CA GLY A 17 -5.03 -4.01 -1.56
C GLY A 17 -5.91 -5.26 -1.60
N GLU A 18 -5.40 -6.43 -1.18
CA GLU A 18 -6.20 -7.67 -1.00
C GLU A 18 -6.48 -8.00 0.47
N GLY A 19 -5.93 -7.22 1.39
CA GLY A 19 -6.09 -7.42 2.81
C GLY A 19 -7.39 -6.85 3.35
N ASP A 20 -7.48 -6.78 4.68
CA ASP A 20 -8.62 -6.17 5.39
C ASP A 20 -8.27 -4.82 6.02
N GLU A 21 -7.20 -4.17 5.54
CA GLU A 21 -6.81 -2.85 6.02
C GLU A 21 -7.76 -1.76 5.53
N ASP A 22 -8.11 -0.84 6.43
CA ASP A 22 -8.89 0.36 6.09
C ASP A 22 -7.97 1.46 5.52
N TRP A 23 -7.48 1.24 4.30
CA TRP A 23 -6.69 2.23 3.60
C TRP A 23 -7.38 3.60 3.42
N PRO A 24 -8.70 3.68 3.14
CA PRO A 24 -9.40 4.96 3.14
C PRO A 24 -9.24 5.76 4.44
N ASP A 25 -9.39 5.14 5.60
CA ASP A 25 -9.22 5.82 6.89
C ASP A 25 -7.74 6.19 7.17
N VAL A 26 -6.79 5.31 6.81
CA VAL A 26 -5.36 5.61 6.90
C VAL A 26 -4.98 6.83 6.05
N LEU A 27 -5.46 6.90 4.81
CA LEU A 27 -5.18 8.03 3.92
C LEU A 27 -5.83 9.33 4.41
N LYS A 28 -7.03 9.23 4.98
CA LYS A 28 -7.69 10.36 5.64
C LYS A 28 -6.84 10.87 6.81
N ALA A 29 -6.39 9.99 7.69
CA ALA A 29 -5.55 10.37 8.83
C ALA A 29 -4.22 11.00 8.39
N LEU A 30 -3.58 10.48 7.34
CA LEU A 30 -2.38 11.08 6.75
C LEU A 30 -2.67 12.50 6.21
N GLY A 31 -3.82 12.72 5.59
CA GLY A 31 -4.26 14.03 5.14
C GLY A 31 -4.51 15.01 6.30
N GLU A 32 -5.14 14.55 7.39
CA GLU A 32 -5.43 15.37 8.58
C GLU A 32 -4.17 15.92 9.25
N ILE A 33 -3.07 15.17 9.23
CA ILE A 33 -1.78 15.62 9.77
C ILE A 33 -0.91 16.36 8.74
N GLY A 34 -1.40 16.55 7.52
CA GLY A 34 -0.66 17.20 6.44
C GLY A 34 0.57 16.42 5.96
N TYR A 35 0.51 15.08 5.99
CA TYR A 35 1.63 14.25 5.55
C TYR A 35 1.83 14.35 4.03
N ASP A 36 3.05 14.74 3.62
CA ASP A 36 3.46 14.89 2.21
C ASP A 36 4.71 14.07 1.85
N GLY A 37 5.09 13.13 2.72
CA GLY A 37 6.29 12.33 2.57
C GLY A 37 6.13 11.06 1.72
N TRP A 38 7.20 10.26 1.65
CA TRP A 38 7.25 9.04 0.84
C TRP A 38 6.38 7.88 1.36
N ALA A 39 5.78 7.13 0.45
CA ALA A 39 5.24 5.78 0.68
C ALA A 39 6.17 4.76 0.03
N THR A 40 6.58 3.72 0.74
CA THR A 40 7.51 2.70 0.20
C THR A 40 6.89 1.32 0.32
N SER A 41 6.84 0.57 -0.78
CA SER A 41 6.47 -0.84 -0.74
C SER A 41 7.50 -1.62 0.08
N GLU A 42 7.06 -2.28 1.14
CA GLU A 42 7.93 -3.13 1.95
C GLU A 42 7.53 -4.60 1.76
N VAL A 43 7.45 -5.05 0.52
CA VAL A 43 7.08 -6.42 0.14
C VAL A 43 8.23 -7.12 -0.57
N GLY A 44 8.09 -8.43 -0.79
CA GLY A 44 9.03 -9.17 -1.63
C GLY A 44 9.12 -8.52 -3.01
N GLY A 45 10.34 -8.22 -3.45
CA GLY A 45 10.58 -7.73 -4.81
C GLY A 45 10.52 -8.85 -5.85
N GLY A 46 10.90 -8.55 -7.08
CA GLY A 46 10.95 -9.52 -8.16
C GLY A 46 11.45 -8.89 -9.45
N GLY A 47 11.18 -9.55 -10.57
CA GLY A 47 11.41 -8.99 -11.90
C GLY A 47 10.39 -7.91 -12.26
N GLU A 48 10.54 -7.34 -13.45
CA GLU A 48 9.72 -6.23 -13.98
C GLU A 48 8.20 -6.44 -13.78
N LYS A 49 7.69 -7.63 -14.08
CA LYS A 49 6.26 -7.96 -13.92
C LYS A 49 5.76 -7.82 -12.48
N GLU A 50 6.57 -8.25 -11.51
CA GLU A 50 6.21 -8.16 -10.09
C GLU A 50 6.27 -6.70 -9.63
N LEU A 51 7.32 -5.97 -10.02
CA LEU A 51 7.46 -4.55 -9.69
C LEU A 51 6.34 -3.69 -10.31
N ALA A 52 5.86 -4.06 -11.50
CA ALA A 52 4.71 -3.43 -12.13
C ALA A 52 3.40 -3.71 -11.37
N ASP A 53 3.17 -4.96 -10.92
CA ASP A 53 2.00 -5.31 -10.09
C ASP A 53 2.01 -4.54 -8.75
N ILE A 54 3.16 -4.50 -8.07
CA ILE A 54 3.34 -3.74 -6.82
C ILE A 54 3.01 -2.26 -7.05
N THR A 55 3.56 -1.66 -8.11
CA THR A 55 3.33 -0.25 -8.44
C THR A 55 1.85 0.02 -8.73
N ALA A 56 1.19 -0.83 -9.52
CA ALA A 56 -0.22 -0.67 -9.86
C ALA A 56 -1.12 -0.79 -8.61
N ARG A 57 -0.80 -1.70 -7.69
CA ARG A 57 -1.52 -1.86 -6.42
C ARG A 57 -1.33 -0.65 -5.50
N MET A 58 -0.09 -0.16 -5.37
CA MET A 58 0.19 1.07 -4.62
C MET A 58 -0.60 2.25 -5.18
N LYS A 59 -0.55 2.47 -6.49
CA LYS A 59 -1.30 3.54 -7.16
C LYS A 59 -2.80 3.44 -6.88
N LYS A 60 -3.37 2.25 -7.03
CA LYS A 60 -4.80 2.00 -6.75
C LYS A 60 -5.18 2.36 -5.32
N VAL A 61 -4.41 1.88 -4.34
CA VAL A 61 -4.74 2.10 -2.93
C VAL A 61 -4.51 3.56 -2.54
N LEU A 62 -3.40 4.17 -2.98
CA LEU A 62 -3.06 5.58 -2.69
C LEU A 62 -3.88 6.59 -3.50
N GLY A 63 -4.75 6.16 -4.42
CA GLY A 63 -5.53 7.06 -5.27
C GLY A 63 -4.71 7.85 -6.28
N LEU A 64 -3.56 7.32 -6.71
CA LEU A 64 -2.64 7.98 -7.65
C LEU A 64 -2.86 7.47 -9.08
N SER A 65 -2.93 8.38 -10.06
CA SER A 65 -3.00 8.07 -11.49
C SER A 65 -1.62 7.79 -12.09
#